data_AF-A0A4Z0PDW3-F1
#
_entry.id   AF-A0A4Z0PDW3-F1
#
_cell.length_a   1.000
_cell.length_b   1.000
_cell.length_c   1.000
_cell.angle_alpha   90.00
_cell.angle_beta   90.00
_cell.angle_gamma   90.00
#
_symmetry.space_group_name_H-M   'P 1'
#
loop_
_entity.id
_entity.type
_entity.pdbx_description
1 polymer ?
#
loop_
_entity_poly.entity_id
_entity_poly.type
_entity_poly.pdbx_seq_one_letter_code
_entity_poly.pdbx_strand_id
1 'polypeptide(L)'
;MILYLRASTLRQGQSGLGLEGQRLIAHRFLQPGDRIVSEYIEVESGRKNNRPEMAQAIVETRTLGATLLVAEMSRLARSVYFTSKLMEERVRFKACDIPNADEFTINILAAVAQKGAKDISDSTKRGLSAIADS
;
A
#
# COMPACT_ATOMS: atom_id res chain seq x y z
N MET A 1 16.22 0.37 3.20
CA MET A 1 14.82 0.36 2.71
C MET A 1 13.97 -0.45 3.67
N ILE A 2 12.72 -0.04 3.88
CA ILE A 2 11.75 -0.79 4.68
C ILE A 2 10.80 -1.47 3.71
N LEU A 3 10.73 -2.80 3.71
CA LEU A 3 9.86 -3.55 2.82
C LEU A 3 8.51 -3.81 3.49
N TYR A 4 7.42 -3.49 2.80
CA TYR A 4 6.07 -3.85 3.24
C TYR A 4 5.42 -4.84 2.26
N LEU A 5 4.91 -5.93 2.82
CA LEU A 5 4.25 -7.02 2.11
C LEU A 5 2.83 -7.21 2.64
N ARG A 6 1.92 -7.70 1.78
CA ARG A 6 0.55 -8.01 2.22
C ARG A 6 0.03 -9.33 1.64
N ALA A 7 -0.62 -10.12 2.50
CA ALA A 7 -1.38 -11.30 2.15
C ALA A 7 -2.87 -11.09 2.45
N SER A 8 -3.73 -11.47 1.50
CA SER A 8 -5.19 -11.31 1.58
C SER A 8 -5.90 -12.38 2.41
N THR A 9 -5.21 -13.46 2.77
CA THR A 9 -5.74 -14.54 3.63
C THR A 9 -4.61 -15.16 4.46
N LEU A 10 -4.94 -15.68 5.64
CA LEU A 10 -4.03 -16.49 6.46
C LEU A 10 -3.46 -17.69 5.67
N ARG A 11 -4.29 -18.33 4.82
CA ARG A 11 -3.86 -19.41 3.91
C ARG A 11 -2.80 -18.95 2.92
N GLN A 12 -2.93 -17.75 2.35
CA GLN A 12 -1.92 -17.20 1.44
C GLN A 12 -0.64 -16.78 2.18
N GLY A 13 -0.77 -16.28 3.41
CA GLY A 13 0.37 -16.02 4.30
C GLY A 13 1.14 -17.31 4.64
N GLN A 14 0.43 -18.43 4.85
CA GLN A 14 0.99 -19.75 5.12
C GLN A 14 1.59 -20.44 3.88
N SER A 15 1.02 -20.22 2.69
CA SER A 15 1.53 -20.83 1.44
C SER A 15 2.78 -20.17 0.87
N GLY A 16 3.16 -18.97 1.32
CA GLY A 16 4.34 -18.24 0.85
C GLY A 16 4.21 -17.64 -0.56
N LEU A 17 3.50 -18.30 -1.50
CA LEU A 17 3.48 -17.99 -2.94
C LEU A 17 3.17 -16.52 -3.28
N GLY A 18 2.25 -15.89 -2.54
CA GLY A 18 1.90 -14.48 -2.76
C GLY A 18 2.90 -13.50 -2.15
N LEU A 19 3.57 -13.86 -1.05
CA LEU A 19 4.54 -13.01 -0.34
C LEU A 19 5.95 -13.18 -0.91
N GLU A 20 6.35 -14.40 -1.26
CA GLU A 20 7.62 -14.70 -1.93
C GLU A 20 7.69 -14.02 -3.30
N GLY A 21 6.60 -14.02 -4.07
CA GLY A 21 6.53 -13.27 -5.32
C GLY A 21 6.79 -11.77 -5.10
N GLN A 22 6.19 -11.19 -4.05
CA GLN A 22 6.41 -9.78 -3.69
C GLN A 22 7.84 -9.52 -3.21
N ARG A 23 8.43 -10.42 -2.40
CA ARG A 23 9.85 -10.34 -1.99
C ARG A 23 10.77 -10.38 -3.19
N LEU A 24 10.55 -11.32 -4.12
CA LEU A 24 11.37 -11.46 -5.32
C LEU A 24 11.31 -10.18 -6.17
N ILE A 25 10.11 -9.61 -6.36
CA ILE A 25 9.93 -8.33 -7.04
C ILE A 25 10.72 -7.22 -6.35
N ALA A 26 10.59 -7.10 -5.01
CA ALA A 26 11.31 -6.10 -4.23
C ALA A 26 12.84 -6.27 -4.31
N HIS A 27 13.35 -7.50 -4.19
CA HIS A 27 14.78 -7.78 -4.31
C HIS A 27 15.33 -7.50 -5.70
N ARG A 28 14.56 -7.77 -6.76
CA ARG A 28 14.93 -7.43 -8.14
C ARG A 28 14.94 -5.94 -8.42
N PHE A 29 14.20 -5.16 -7.64
CA PHE A 29 14.13 -3.71 -7.76
C PHE A 29 15.36 -3.00 -7.16
N LEU A 30 16.01 -3.62 -6.16
CA LEU A 30 17.15 -3.04 -5.45
C LEU A 30 18.31 -2.73 -6.41
N GLN A 31 18.88 -1.54 -6.26
CA GLN A 31 20.11 -1.14 -6.95
C GLN A 31 21.35 -1.57 -6.15
N PRO A 32 22.55 -1.64 -6.76
CA PRO A 32 23.78 -1.87 -6.02
C PRO A 32 23.93 -0.87 -4.86
N GLY A 33 24.06 -1.39 -3.64
CA GLY A 33 24.15 -0.57 -2.41
C GLY A 33 22.83 -0.41 -1.66
N ASP A 34 21.68 -0.66 -2.30
CA ASP A 34 20.41 -0.73 -1.60
C ASP A 34 20.37 -1.97 -0.69
N ARG A 35 19.77 -1.81 0.49
CA ARG A 35 19.54 -2.90 1.45
C ARG A 35 18.16 -2.78 2.05
N ILE A 36 17.46 -3.91 2.18
CA ILE A 36 16.26 -3.99 3.01
C ILE A 36 16.73 -4.15 4.45
N VAL A 37 16.36 -3.22 5.33
CA VAL A 37 16.77 -3.22 6.74
C VAL A 37 15.72 -3.86 7.64
N SER A 38 14.45 -3.74 7.25
CA SER A 38 13.31 -4.34 7.94
C SER A 38 12.25 -4.77 6.94
N GLU A 39 11.53 -5.84 7.26
CA GLU A 39 10.40 -6.35 6.49
C GLU A 39 9.16 -6.43 7.39
N TYR A 40 8.06 -5.88 6.90
CA TYR A 40 6.75 -5.89 7.56
C TYR A 40 5.75 -6.68 6.72
N ILE A 41 5.00 -7.57 7.38
CA ILE A 41 4.06 -8.47 6.70
C ILE A 41 2.66 -8.27 7.26
N GLU A 42 1.80 -7.66 6.45
CA GLU A 42 0.40 -7.50 6.79
C GLU A 42 -0.42 -8.71 6.35
N VAL A 43 -1.16 -9.30 7.29
CA VAL A 43 -2.09 -10.39 7.02
C VAL A 43 -3.52 -9.91 7.28
N GLU A 44 -4.22 -9.50 6.22
CA GLU A 44 -5.55 -8.88 6.33
C GLU A 44 -6.53 -9.41 5.28
N SER A 45 -7.67 -9.94 5.74
CA SER A 45 -8.83 -10.21 4.88
C SER A 45 -9.51 -8.89 4.55
N GLY A 46 -9.78 -8.62 3.27
CA GLY A 46 -10.12 -7.30 2.70
C GLY A 46 -11.37 -6.55 3.20
N ARG A 47 -11.92 -6.90 4.36
CA ARG A 47 -12.99 -6.17 5.07
C ARG A 47 -12.49 -5.36 6.27
N LYS A 48 -11.34 -5.69 6.85
CA LYS A 48 -10.72 -4.85 7.88
C LYS A 48 -9.77 -3.86 7.19
N ASN A 49 -9.60 -2.68 7.80
CA ASN A 49 -8.68 -1.63 7.36
C ASN A 49 -7.66 -1.29 8.47
N ASN A 50 -7.55 -2.14 9.49
CA ASN A 50 -6.58 -1.92 10.56
C ASN A 50 -5.26 -2.55 10.12
N ARG A 51 -4.34 -1.68 9.67
CA ARG A 51 -3.03 -2.05 9.16
C ARG A 51 -1.90 -1.66 10.13
N PRO A 52 -1.74 -2.37 11.26
CA PRO A 52 -0.74 -2.03 12.26
C PRO A 52 0.69 -2.16 11.74
N GLU A 53 0.98 -3.19 10.96
CA GLU A 53 2.31 -3.45 10.39
C GLU A 53 2.72 -2.32 9.46
N MET A 54 1.76 -1.81 8.69
CA MET A 54 1.97 -0.65 7.84
C MET A 54 2.31 0.62 8.65
N ALA A 55 1.60 0.86 9.75
CA ALA A 55 1.86 2.02 10.59
C ALA A 55 3.27 1.95 11.22
N GLN A 56 3.69 0.76 11.66
CA GLN A 56 5.05 0.53 12.16
C GLN A 56 6.10 0.75 11.05
N ALA A 57 5.85 0.24 9.84
CA ALA A 57 6.73 0.45 8.69
C ALA A 57 6.92 1.93 8.36
N ILE A 58 5.86 2.75 8.40
CA ILE A 58 5.94 4.22 8.24
C ILE A 58 6.83 4.83 9.32
N VAL A 59 6.58 4.48 10.59
CA VAL A 59 7.31 5.06 11.73
C VAL A 59 8.79 4.73 11.65
N GLU A 60 9.15 3.48 11.34
CA GLU A 60 10.54 3.09 11.18
C GLU A 60 11.18 3.75 9.96
N THR A 61 10.46 3.82 8.83
CA THR A 61 10.95 4.50 7.62
C THR A 61 11.32 5.95 7.92
N ARG A 62 10.45 6.65 8.64
CA ARG A 62 10.70 8.03 9.07
C ARG A 62 11.88 8.13 10.02
N THR A 63 11.92 7.28 11.03
CA THR A 63 12.98 7.27 12.07
C THR A 63 14.36 7.04 11.46
N LEU A 64 14.47 6.12 10.51
CA LEU A 64 15.74 5.77 9.87
C LEU A 64 16.07 6.67 8.67
N GLY A 65 15.17 7.57 8.27
CA GLY A 65 15.27 8.25 6.98
C GLY A 65 15.41 7.25 5.83
N ALA A 66 14.71 6.12 5.91
CA ALA A 66 14.74 5.10 4.87
C ALA A 66 13.73 5.45 3.74
N THR A 67 13.61 4.53 2.80
CA THR A 67 12.54 4.53 1.78
C THR A 67 11.66 3.32 2.01
N LEU A 68 10.34 3.54 2.09
CA LEU A 68 9.33 2.49 2.15
C LEU A 68 9.17 1.88 0.76
N LEU A 69 9.30 0.56 0.66
CA LEU A 69 9.24 -0.20 -0.58
C LEU A 69 8.04 -1.14 -0.55
N VAL A 70 7.27 -1.17 -1.63
CA VAL A 70 6.20 -2.16 -1.85
C VAL A 70 6.33 -2.80 -3.23
N ALA A 71 5.84 -4.02 -3.36
CA ALA A 71 5.86 -4.73 -4.65
C ALA A 71 4.87 -4.17 -5.68
N GLU A 72 3.73 -3.62 -5.25
CA GLU A 72 2.68 -3.15 -6.15
C GLU A 72 1.84 -2.02 -5.52
N MET A 73 1.51 -0.97 -6.28
CA MET A 73 0.74 0.19 -5.82
C MET A 73 -0.67 -0.15 -5.34
N SER A 74 -1.30 -1.19 -5.89
CA SER A 74 -2.63 -1.64 -5.45
C SER A 74 -2.65 -2.09 -3.98
N ARG A 75 -1.48 -2.35 -3.38
CA ARG A 75 -1.36 -2.63 -1.94
C ARG A 75 -1.60 -1.39 -1.09
N LEU A 76 -1.39 -0.19 -1.63
CA LEU A 76 -1.57 1.09 -0.95
C LEU A 76 -2.86 1.81 -1.33
N ALA A 77 -3.15 1.87 -2.63
CA ALA A 77 -4.22 2.70 -3.19
C ALA A 77 -5.64 2.33 -2.73
N ARG A 78 -5.83 1.14 -2.15
CA ARG A 78 -7.15 0.71 -1.62
C ARG A 78 -7.51 1.35 -0.28
N SER A 79 -6.58 2.05 0.38
CA SER A 79 -6.85 2.78 1.62
C SER A 79 -6.48 4.25 1.45
N VAL A 80 -7.51 5.06 1.21
CA VAL A 80 -7.40 6.52 1.13
C VAL A 80 -6.71 7.09 2.37
N TYR A 81 -7.11 6.61 3.55
CA TYR A 81 -6.50 6.98 4.83
C TYR A 81 -4.99 6.79 4.82
N PHE A 82 -4.53 5.68 4.26
CA PHE A 82 -3.11 5.35 4.23
C PHE A 82 -2.32 6.25 3.26
N THR A 83 -2.86 6.51 2.08
CA THR A 83 -2.16 7.38 1.12
C THR A 83 -2.08 8.82 1.63
N SER A 84 -3.12 9.32 2.31
CA SER A 84 -3.06 10.60 3.03
C SER A 84 -2.02 10.60 4.15
N LYS A 85 -1.91 9.51 4.94
CA LYS A 85 -0.89 9.36 5.99
C LYS A 85 0.54 9.42 5.45
N LEU A 86 0.82 8.77 4.31
CA LEU A 86 2.14 8.85 3.67
C LEU A 86 2.49 10.29 3.27
N MET A 87 1.50 11.04 2.77
CA MET A 87 1.67 12.44 2.37
C MET A 87 1.93 13.34 3.58
N GLU A 88 1.16 13.20 4.66
CA GLU A 88 1.33 13.97 5.89
C GLU A 88 2.69 13.73 6.55
N GLU A 89 3.14 12.48 6.54
CA GLU A 89 4.35 12.04 7.24
C GLU A 89 5.64 12.26 6.44
N ARG A 90 5.55 12.78 5.20
CA ARG A 90 6.68 13.03 4.28
C ARG A 90 7.63 11.84 4.14
N VAL A 91 7.07 10.64 4.09
CA VAL A 91 7.86 9.40 3.99
C VAL A 91 8.25 9.13 2.55
N ARG A 92 9.55 8.94 2.30
CA ARG A 92 10.05 8.49 0.99
C ARG A 92 9.48 7.12 0.67
N PHE A 93 8.95 6.98 -0.54
CA PHE A 93 8.21 5.80 -0.95
C PHE A 93 8.58 5.36 -2.37
N LYS A 94 8.63 4.05 -2.62
CA LYS A 94 8.81 3.45 -3.93
C LYS A 94 7.89 2.23 -4.10
N ALA A 95 7.30 2.11 -5.28
CA ALA A 95 6.56 0.93 -5.71
C ALA A 95 7.28 0.27 -6.87
N CYS A 96 7.45 -1.06 -6.82
CA CYS A 96 8.24 -1.78 -7.82
C CYS A 96 7.56 -1.82 -9.20
N ASP A 97 6.23 -1.76 -9.24
CA ASP A 97 5.42 -1.71 -10.46
C ASP A 97 5.43 -0.33 -11.15
N ILE A 98 5.80 0.73 -10.42
CA ILE A 98 5.95 2.09 -10.97
C ILE A 98 7.33 2.66 -10.55
N PRO A 99 8.44 2.14 -11.11
CA PRO A 99 9.80 2.44 -10.67
C PRO A 99 10.20 3.91 -10.78
N ASN A 100 9.63 4.61 -11.77
CA ASN A 100 9.90 6.01 -12.06
C ASN A 100 8.91 6.96 -11.39
N ALA A 101 8.00 6.46 -10.55
CA ALA A 101 7.10 7.33 -9.83
C ALA A 101 7.91 8.12 -8.79
N ASP A 102 8.14 9.38 -9.10
CA ASP A 102 8.60 10.36 -8.13
C ASP A 102 7.48 10.69 -7.13
N GLU A 103 7.85 11.40 -6.06
CA GLU A 103 6.92 11.78 -5.01
C GLU A 103 5.68 12.52 -5.56
N PHE A 104 5.86 13.34 -6.60
CA PHE A 104 4.79 14.05 -7.28
C PHE A 104 3.82 13.11 -8.00
N THR A 105 4.34 12.17 -8.79
CA THR A 105 3.54 11.17 -9.51
C THR A 105 2.74 10.31 -8.54
N ILE A 106 3.36 9.91 -7.42
CA ILE A 106 2.67 9.18 -6.36
C ILE A 106 1.56 10.04 -5.73
N ASN A 107 1.80 11.32 -5.46
CA ASN A 107 0.80 12.23 -4.91
C ASN A 107 -0.41 12.42 -5.83
N ILE A 108 -0.19 12.48 -7.15
CA ILE A 108 -1.30 12.53 -8.13
C ILE A 108 -2.06 11.21 -8.14
N LEU A 109 -1.35 10.07 -8.24
CA LEU A 109 -1.98 8.74 -8.28
C LEU A 109 -2.78 8.46 -7.00
N ALA A 110 -2.28 8.90 -5.85
CA ALA A 110 -2.95 8.88 -4.56
C ALA A 110 -4.28 9.65 -4.59
N ALA A 111 -4.23 10.91 -5.02
CA ALA A 111 -5.41 11.76 -5.11
C ALA A 111 -6.46 11.21 -6.09
N VAL A 112 -6.01 10.65 -7.21
CA VAL A 112 -6.89 9.99 -8.20
C VAL A 112 -7.54 8.74 -7.62
N ALA A 113 -6.77 7.88 -6.92
CA ALA A 113 -7.32 6.69 -6.25
C ALA A 113 -8.34 7.06 -5.16
N GLN A 114 -8.08 8.13 -4.40
CA GLN A 114 -9.01 8.67 -3.41
C GLN A 114 -10.32 9.14 -4.05
N LYS A 115 -10.24 9.87 -5.16
CA LYS A 115 -11.41 10.32 -5.92
C LYS A 115 -12.22 9.13 -6.44
N GLY A 116 -11.56 8.15 -7.07
CA GLY A 116 -12.22 6.94 -7.58
C GLY A 116 -12.92 6.13 -6.49
N ALA A 117 -12.29 5.95 -5.33
CA ALA A 117 -12.91 5.26 -4.19
C ALA A 117 -14.15 6.00 -3.67
N LYS A 118 -14.10 7.34 -3.61
CA LYS A 118 -15.24 8.18 -3.24
C LYS A 118 -16.38 8.05 -4.26
N ASP A 119 -16.07 8.12 -5.54
CA ASP A 119 -17.07 8.05 -6.61
C ASP A 119 -17.78 6.68 -6.62
N ILE A 120 -17.04 5.58 -6.40
CA ILE A 120 -17.61 4.23 -6.25
C ILE A 120 -18.52 4.15 -5.00
N SER A 121 -18.08 4.69 -3.87
CA SER A 121 -18.86 4.73 -2.62
C SER A 121 -20.15 5.53 -2.79
N ASP A 122 -20.08 6.70 -3.41
CA ASP A 122 -21.21 7.58 -3.66
C ASP A 122 -22.19 6.97 -4.66
N SER A 123 -21.70 6.27 -5.69
CA SER A 123 -22.55 5.54 -6.64
C SER A 123 -23.25 4.35 -5.98
N THR A 124 -22.57 3.62 -5.09
CA THR A 124 -23.16 2.52 -4.31
C THR A 124 -24.26 3.02 -3.38
N LYS A 125 -24.05 4.16 -2.71
CA LYS A 125 -25.08 4.82 -1.90
C LYS A 125 -26.29 5.25 -2.73
N ARG A 126 -26.07 5.86 -3.90
CA ARG A 126 -27.16 6.25 -4.81
C ARG A 126 -27.97 5.06 -5.29
N GLY A 127 -27.30 3.95 -5.63
CA GLY A 127 -27.96 2.70 -6.01
C GLY A 127 -28.79 2.09 -4.87
N LEU A 128 -28.28 2.11 -3.64
CA LEU A 128 -29.01 1.64 -2.46
C LEU A 128 -30.22 2.53 -2.11
N SER A 129 -30.09 3.85 -2.21
CA SER A 129 -31.22 4.77 -2.03
C SER A 129 -32.30 4.58 -3.09
N ALA A 130 -31.93 4.35 -4.35
CA ALA A 130 -32.90 4.10 -5.42
C ALA A 130 -33.72 2.82 -5.20
N ILE A 131 -33.15 1.80 -4.55
CA ILE A 131 -33.86 0.55 -4.19
C ILE A 131 -34.76 0.75 -2.96
N ALA A 132 -34.43 1.67 -2.07
CA ALA A 132 -35.22 1.95 -0.87
C ALA A 132 -36.44 2.86 -1.12
N ASP A 133 -36.40 3.66 -2.20
CA ASP A 133 -37.49 4.56 -2.62
C ASP A 133 -38.41 3.94 -3.70
N SER A 134 -38.30 2.64 -3.97
CA SER A 134 -39.13 1.86 -4.93
C SER A 134 -40.02 0.84 -4.20
#